data_AF-A0A368G6B5-F1
#
_entry.id   AF-A0A368G6B5-F1
#
_cell.length_a   1.000
_cell.length_b   1.000
_cell.length_c   1.000
_cell.angle_alpha   90.00
_cell.angle_beta   90.00
_cell.angle_gamma   90.00
#
_symmetry.space_group_name_H-M   'P 1'
#
loop_
_entity.id
_entity.type
_entity.pdbx_description
1 polymer ?
#
loop_
_entity_poly.entity_id
_entity_poly.type
_entity_poly.pdbx_seq_one_letter_code
_entity_poly.pdbx_strand_id
1 'polypeptide(L)'
;MDLVAAFLLLFTVGAKVQYGTSSAPPDRPPRSSSVPPRPVSESLKSQPTVNETDQSLIDQSNDTLTVTSLTSVVTNADMQASIRLCSAALYLLAGTGADSTSNKLMIDISNALKLCQNLSFFLPTLQQLSPYIERMKAATVKTKKCREKALPVQTLVNLNENMVWWKIDGRFPTQQRVQNLFNTASQCLERYC
;
A
#
# COMPACT_ATOMS: atom_id res chain seq x y z
N MET A 1 5.21 -13.83 28.82
CA MET A 1 4.21 -14.81 28.34
C MET A 1 3.40 -14.15 27.25
N ASP A 2 3.65 -14.61 26.03
CA ASP A 2 3.36 -13.96 24.74
C ASP A 2 1.87 -13.81 24.41
N LEU A 3 1.43 -12.55 24.29
CA LEU A 3 0.10 -12.18 23.77
C LEU A 3 -0.02 -12.39 22.23
N VAL A 4 1.09 -12.67 21.56
CA VAL A 4 1.15 -12.93 20.11
C VAL A 4 0.55 -14.30 19.76
N ALA A 5 0.52 -15.25 20.71
CA ALA A 5 0.00 -16.60 20.49
C ALA A 5 -1.54 -16.67 20.50
N ALA A 6 -2.24 -15.69 21.06
CA ALA A 6 -3.71 -15.74 21.22
C ALA A 6 -4.50 -15.33 19.96
N PHE A 7 -3.87 -14.72 18.96
CA PHE A 7 -4.56 -14.16 17.79
C PHE A 7 -4.64 -15.10 16.57
N LEU A 8 -4.04 -16.29 16.65
CA LEU A 8 -3.92 -17.23 15.52
C LEU A 8 -4.97 -18.35 15.48
N LEU A 9 -5.96 -18.35 16.38
CA LEU A 9 -6.86 -19.51 16.59
C LEU A 9 -8.34 -19.32 16.24
N LEU A 10 -8.72 -18.25 15.56
CA LEU A 10 -10.10 -18.09 15.08
C LEU A 10 -10.09 -17.71 13.61
N PHE A 11 -10.48 -18.68 12.76
CA PHE A 11 -11.34 -18.56 11.56
C PHE A 11 -10.98 -19.61 10.51
N THR A 12 -11.33 -20.86 10.81
CA THR A 12 -11.52 -21.95 9.84
C THR A 12 -12.98 -22.41 9.89
N VAL A 13 -13.85 -21.81 9.07
CA VAL A 13 -15.16 -22.35 8.64
C VAL A 13 -15.45 -21.62 7.32
N GLY A 14 -15.59 -22.23 6.15
CA GLY A 14 -16.29 -23.47 5.82
C GLY A 14 -17.66 -23.12 5.22
N ALA A 15 -17.73 -22.82 3.92
CA ALA A 15 -19.00 -22.79 3.20
C ALA A 15 -18.81 -23.14 1.71
N LYS A 16 -19.54 -24.17 1.29
CA LYS A 16 -19.56 -24.82 -0.02
C LYS A 16 -21.02 -24.80 -0.50
N VAL A 17 -21.31 -24.17 -1.65
CA VAL A 17 -22.51 -24.38 -2.50
C VAL A 17 -22.13 -23.90 -3.91
N GLN A 18 -21.74 -24.76 -4.87
CA GLN A 18 -22.50 -25.58 -5.84
C GLN A 18 -23.48 -24.86 -6.81
N TYR A 19 -22.97 -24.71 -8.05
CA TYR A 19 -23.53 -24.88 -9.40
C TYR A 19 -24.93 -24.36 -9.81
N GLY A 20 -24.91 -23.50 -10.82
CA GLY A 20 -25.90 -23.42 -11.90
C GLY A 20 -25.18 -23.27 -13.25
N THR A 21 -25.55 -24.09 -14.22
CA THR A 21 -24.82 -24.42 -15.45
C THR A 21 -25.38 -23.71 -16.69
N SER A 22 -24.51 -23.48 -17.69
CA SER A 22 -24.79 -23.49 -19.16
C SER A 22 -25.43 -22.24 -19.78
N SER A 23 -25.13 -21.73 -20.98
CA SER A 23 -24.06 -21.90 -22.00
C SER A 23 -24.31 -20.88 -23.13
N ALA A 24 -23.26 -20.28 -23.72
CA ALA A 24 -23.01 -20.19 -25.18
C ALA A 24 -22.04 -19.02 -25.56
N PRO A 25 -20.90 -19.31 -26.23
CA PRO A 25 -20.17 -18.40 -27.13
C PRO A 25 -20.15 -18.99 -28.57
N PRO A 26 -19.40 -18.48 -29.57
CA PRO A 26 -18.80 -17.15 -29.83
C PRO A 26 -19.25 -16.56 -31.20
N ASP A 27 -18.89 -15.32 -31.53
CA ASP A 27 -18.84 -14.88 -32.94
C ASP A 27 -17.72 -13.83 -33.18
N ARG A 28 -16.92 -14.05 -34.24
CA ARG A 28 -15.85 -13.20 -34.78
C ARG A 28 -15.64 -13.62 -36.24
N PRO A 29 -14.98 -12.84 -37.13
CA PRO A 29 -14.91 -11.39 -37.38
C PRO A 29 -15.27 -11.06 -38.87
N PRO A 30 -15.01 -9.83 -39.37
CA PRO A 30 -13.92 -9.66 -40.36
C PRO A 30 -13.08 -8.40 -40.07
N ARG A 31 -11.73 -8.49 -40.05
CA ARG A 31 -10.76 -8.30 -41.15
C ARG A 31 -10.70 -6.86 -41.68
N SER A 32 -9.60 -6.15 -41.39
CA SER A 32 -8.70 -5.67 -42.45
C SER A 32 -7.38 -5.10 -41.92
N SER A 33 -6.29 -5.54 -42.56
CA SER A 33 -4.92 -5.07 -42.42
C SER A 33 -4.72 -3.70 -43.08
N SER A 34 -3.85 -2.86 -42.54
CA SER A 34 -3.04 -1.94 -43.34
C SER A 34 -1.73 -1.59 -42.61
N VAL A 35 -0.62 -1.98 -43.21
CA VAL A 35 0.80 -1.68 -42.94
C VAL A 35 1.40 -1.44 -44.34
N PRO A 36 2.50 -0.70 -44.60
CA PRO A 36 3.19 0.45 -43.96
C PRO A 36 3.39 1.60 -45.03
N PRO A 37 4.42 2.49 -45.07
CA PRO A 37 5.87 2.24 -45.02
C PRO A 37 6.71 3.16 -44.10
N ARG A 38 7.92 2.66 -43.82
CA ARG A 38 9.11 3.31 -43.24
C ARG A 38 9.68 4.36 -44.22
N PRO A 39 10.49 5.32 -43.73
CA PRO A 39 11.77 5.58 -44.38
C PRO A 39 12.99 5.30 -43.49
N VAL A 40 14.05 4.88 -44.17
CA VAL A 40 15.43 4.62 -43.73
C VAL A 40 16.28 5.88 -43.94
N SER A 41 17.34 6.04 -43.15
CA SER A 41 18.73 6.50 -43.49
C SER A 41 19.37 7.18 -42.26
N GLU A 42 20.46 6.62 -41.69
CA GLU A 42 21.89 6.91 -41.95
C GLU A 42 22.31 8.31 -41.44
N SER A 43 23.45 8.61 -40.82
CA SER A 43 24.78 8.01 -40.78
C SER A 43 25.62 8.62 -39.63
N LEU A 44 26.79 8.00 -39.38
CA LEU A 44 27.98 8.37 -38.59
C LEU A 44 28.19 9.86 -38.23
N LYS A 45 28.85 10.14 -37.08
CA LYS A 45 30.30 10.52 -37.03
C LYS A 45 30.80 10.92 -35.61
N SER A 46 31.84 10.20 -35.18
CA SER A 46 33.03 10.62 -34.42
C SER A 46 32.99 11.01 -32.93
N GLN A 47 33.67 10.12 -32.18
CA GLN A 47 34.48 10.30 -30.98
C GLN A 47 35.51 11.45 -31.08
N PRO A 48 36.04 11.92 -29.95
CA PRO A 48 37.48 11.83 -29.76
C PRO A 48 37.89 11.16 -28.45
N THR A 49 38.89 10.30 -28.59
CA THR A 49 39.76 9.71 -27.57
C THR A 49 40.65 10.78 -26.95
N VAL A 50 40.81 10.76 -25.63
CA VAL A 50 42.07 11.16 -24.98
C VAL A 50 42.43 10.08 -23.98
N ASN A 51 43.57 9.44 -24.22
CA ASN A 51 44.27 8.51 -23.35
C ASN A 51 45.19 9.28 -22.38
N GLU A 52 45.56 8.57 -21.31
CA GLU A 52 46.78 8.63 -20.45
C GLU A 52 46.39 8.73 -18.97
N THR A 53 46.38 7.62 -18.21
CA THR A 53 47.55 6.88 -17.67
C THR A 53 48.34 7.74 -16.67
N ASP A 54 48.21 7.52 -15.36
CA ASP A 54 49.13 6.63 -14.62
C ASP A 54 48.80 6.53 -13.12
N GLN A 55 49.09 5.34 -12.57
CA GLN A 55 49.51 5.00 -11.20
C GLN A 55 48.88 5.68 -9.96
N SER A 56 48.27 4.86 -9.10
CA SER A 56 48.97 4.35 -7.90
C SER A 56 48.03 3.53 -7.01
N LEU A 57 48.46 2.31 -6.69
CA LEU A 57 47.99 1.51 -5.57
C LEU A 57 48.28 2.27 -4.27
N ILE A 58 47.24 2.72 -3.57
CA ILE A 58 47.31 2.87 -2.11
C ILE A 58 46.01 2.31 -1.53
N ASP A 59 46.18 1.12 -0.97
CA ASP A 59 45.26 0.48 -0.06
C ASP A 59 45.16 1.36 1.20
N GLN A 60 44.04 2.07 1.36
CA GLN A 60 43.68 2.65 2.65
C GLN A 60 42.16 2.71 2.75
N SER A 61 41.64 1.60 3.28
CA SER A 61 40.42 1.56 4.08
C SER A 61 40.27 2.84 4.89
N ASN A 62 39.37 3.69 4.43
CA ASN A 62 38.72 4.70 5.24
C ASN A 62 37.25 4.56 4.91
N ASP A 63 36.62 3.61 5.63
CA ASP A 63 35.17 3.56 5.87
C ASP A 63 34.74 4.90 6.44
N THR A 64 34.62 5.87 5.56
CA THR A 64 33.83 7.06 5.78
C THR A 64 32.40 6.59 5.59
N LEU A 65 31.92 5.87 6.61
CA LEU A 65 30.51 5.75 6.95
C LEU A 65 30.02 7.19 7.12
N THR A 66 29.68 7.81 6.00
CA THR A 66 28.68 8.86 5.98
C THR A 66 27.50 8.25 6.70
N VAL A 67 27.24 8.76 7.89
CA VAL A 67 26.00 8.58 8.64
C VAL A 67 24.90 9.26 7.82
N THR A 68 24.67 8.74 6.62
CA THR A 68 23.39 8.77 5.97
C THR A 68 22.57 7.88 6.88
N SER A 69 21.83 8.52 7.79
CA SER A 69 20.84 7.90 8.66
C SER A 69 20.32 6.64 7.98
N LEU A 70 20.63 5.45 8.52
CA LEU A 70 20.12 4.18 8.02
C LEU A 70 18.60 4.20 8.26
N THR A 71 17.88 4.94 7.42
CA THR A 71 16.45 4.78 7.26
C THR A 71 16.31 3.41 6.64
N SER A 72 16.04 2.41 7.49
CA SER A 72 15.76 1.05 7.08
C SER A 72 14.77 1.09 5.91
N VAL A 73 15.17 0.51 4.78
CA VAL A 73 14.33 0.51 3.58
C VAL A 73 13.05 -0.27 3.90
N VAL A 74 11.89 0.38 3.78
CA VAL A 74 10.60 -0.26 4.04
C VAL A 74 10.40 -1.43 3.08
N THR A 75 10.19 -2.62 3.64
CA THR A 75 9.96 -3.85 2.87
C THR A 75 8.47 -4.14 2.70
N ASN A 76 8.12 -5.09 1.81
CA ASN A 76 6.76 -5.62 1.75
C ASN A 76 6.32 -6.23 3.10
N ALA A 77 7.23 -6.83 3.86
CA ALA A 77 6.92 -7.37 5.18
C ALA A 77 6.52 -6.25 6.15
N ASP A 78 7.24 -5.13 6.14
CA ASP A 78 6.93 -3.96 6.98
C ASP A 78 5.59 -3.33 6.59
N MET A 79 5.32 -3.21 5.28
CA MET A 79 4.02 -2.76 4.78
C MET A 79 2.90 -3.66 5.27
N GLN A 80 3.03 -4.98 5.09
CA GLN A 80 2.02 -5.96 5.48
C GLN A 80 1.80 -5.98 7.00
N ALA A 81 2.86 -5.88 7.80
CA ALA A 81 2.76 -5.76 9.25
C ALA A 81 1.99 -4.48 9.65
N SER A 82 2.32 -3.35 9.03
CA SER A 82 1.67 -2.07 9.30
C SER A 82 0.19 -2.08 8.93
N ILE A 83 -0.18 -2.67 7.79
CA ILE A 83 -1.58 -2.86 7.36
C ILE A 83 -2.33 -3.71 8.38
N ARG A 84 -1.77 -4.86 8.79
CA ARG A 84 -2.41 -5.77 9.75
C ARG A 84 -2.67 -5.07 11.08
N LEU A 85 -1.65 -4.41 11.64
CA LEU A 85 -1.76 -3.70 12.92
C LEU A 85 -2.76 -2.55 12.83
N CYS A 86 -2.70 -1.72 11.78
CA CYS A 86 -3.61 -0.59 11.62
C CYS A 86 -5.06 -1.04 11.43
N SER A 87 -5.31 -2.06 10.60
CA SER A 87 -6.65 -2.60 10.38
C SER A 87 -7.25 -3.17 11.67
N ALA A 88 -6.45 -3.89 12.46
CA ALA A 88 -6.88 -4.40 13.76
C ALA A 88 -7.20 -3.28 14.75
N ALA A 89 -6.34 -2.25 14.84
CA ALA A 89 -6.57 -1.11 15.72
C ALA A 89 -7.86 -0.36 15.38
N LEU A 90 -8.10 -0.07 14.10
CA LEU A 90 -9.34 0.56 13.63
C LEU A 90 -10.58 -0.27 13.98
N TYR A 91 -10.52 -1.58 13.78
CA TYR A 91 -11.62 -2.48 14.10
C TYR A 91 -11.93 -2.52 15.60
N LEU A 92 -10.89 -2.55 16.45
CA LEU A 92 -11.04 -2.55 17.91
C LEU A 92 -11.61 -1.23 18.44
N LEU A 93 -11.10 -0.09 17.93
CA LEU A 93 -11.62 1.24 18.30
C LEU A 93 -13.09 1.39 17.88
N ALA A 94 -13.46 0.89 16.70
CA ALA A 94 -14.86 0.90 16.26
C ALA A 94 -15.79 0.05 17.14
N GLY A 95 -15.27 -1.01 17.77
CA GLY A 95 -16.04 -1.88 18.68
C GLY A 95 -16.23 -1.29 20.08
N THR A 96 -15.47 -0.26 20.43
CA THR A 96 -15.44 0.36 21.78
C THR A 96 -15.99 1.78 21.78
N GLY A 97 -15.90 2.49 20.64
CA GLY A 97 -16.37 3.85 20.46
C GLY A 97 -17.87 4.06 20.65
N ALA A 98 -18.25 5.22 21.20
CA ALA A 98 -19.66 5.60 21.38
C ALA A 98 -20.34 6.16 20.11
N ASP A 99 -19.59 6.73 19.16
CA ASP A 99 -20.14 7.34 17.95
C ASP A 99 -20.23 6.33 16.80
N SER A 100 -21.46 5.91 16.48
CA SER A 100 -21.72 4.89 15.45
C SER A 100 -21.24 5.28 14.05
N THR A 101 -21.23 6.58 13.73
CA THR A 101 -20.79 7.06 12.42
C THR A 101 -19.28 6.92 12.26
N SER A 102 -18.51 7.36 13.26
CA SER A 102 -17.05 7.17 13.33
C SER A 102 -16.70 5.69 13.32
N ASN A 103 -17.42 4.86 14.09
CA ASN A 103 -17.20 3.42 14.14
C ASN A 103 -17.40 2.77 12.78
N LYS A 104 -18.48 3.13 12.06
CA LYS A 104 -18.74 2.62 10.72
C LYS A 104 -17.61 2.98 9.75
N LEU A 105 -17.14 4.23 9.78
CA LEU A 105 -16.02 4.66 8.96
C LEU A 105 -14.74 3.86 9.29
N MET A 106 -14.43 3.67 10.57
CA MET A 106 -13.26 2.88 10.99
C MET A 106 -13.33 1.42 10.53
N ILE A 107 -14.52 0.80 10.60
CA ILE A 107 -14.76 -0.55 10.05
C ILE A 107 -14.52 -0.57 8.54
N ASP A 108 -15.07 0.42 7.82
CA ASP A 108 -14.92 0.53 6.36
C ASP A 108 -13.42 0.66 5.98
N ILE A 109 -12.65 1.48 6.69
CA ILE A 109 -11.20 1.63 6.49
C ILE A 109 -10.45 0.33 6.83
N SER A 110 -10.77 -0.31 7.95
CA SER A 110 -10.19 -1.60 8.34
C SER A 110 -10.39 -2.65 7.24
N ASN A 111 -11.59 -2.74 6.68
CA ASN A 111 -11.89 -3.70 5.62
C ASN A 111 -11.13 -3.40 4.33
N ALA A 112 -11.02 -2.13 3.93
CA ALA A 112 -10.21 -1.74 2.78
C ALA A 112 -8.72 -2.07 2.98
N LEU A 113 -8.17 -1.85 4.18
CA LEU A 113 -6.80 -2.25 4.50
C LEU A 113 -6.62 -3.77 4.41
N LYS A 114 -7.62 -4.56 4.83
CA LYS A 114 -7.62 -6.02 4.68
C LYS A 114 -7.58 -6.45 3.20
N LEU A 115 -8.23 -5.71 2.29
CA LEU A 115 -8.13 -5.97 0.84
C LEU A 115 -6.71 -5.75 0.29
N CYS A 116 -5.89 -4.93 0.96
CA CYS A 116 -4.48 -4.74 0.62
C CYS A 116 -3.56 -5.80 1.24
N GLN A 117 -4.07 -6.67 2.11
CA GLN A 117 -3.30 -7.79 2.63
C GLN A 117 -3.03 -8.75 1.47
N ASN A 118 -1.76 -9.10 1.24
CA ASN A 118 -1.24 -9.84 0.08
C ASN A 118 -0.82 -9.01 -1.15
N LEU A 119 -0.98 -7.68 -1.14
CA LEU A 119 -0.31 -6.85 -2.13
C LEU A 119 1.20 -6.87 -1.90
N SER A 120 1.94 -6.99 -2.99
CA SER A 120 3.40 -6.89 -3.00
C SER A 120 3.82 -5.87 -4.06
N PHE A 121 4.72 -4.98 -3.69
CA PHE A 121 5.26 -3.95 -4.57
C PHE A 121 6.75 -4.12 -4.76
N PHE A 122 7.25 -3.65 -5.89
CA PHE A 122 8.68 -3.55 -6.15
C PHE A 122 9.28 -2.38 -5.36
N LEU A 123 10.60 -2.40 -5.20
CA LEU A 123 11.33 -1.51 -4.30
C LEU A 123 11.05 0.00 -4.55
N PRO A 124 11.11 0.53 -5.78
CA PRO A 124 10.74 1.92 -6.05
C PRO A 124 9.34 2.32 -5.58
N THR A 125 8.32 1.48 -5.79
CA THR A 125 6.96 1.77 -5.28
C THR A 125 6.92 1.73 -3.75
N LEU A 126 7.63 0.80 -3.11
CA LEU A 126 7.74 0.77 -1.65
C LEU A 126 8.42 2.04 -1.10
N GLN A 127 9.45 2.54 -1.76
CA GLN A 127 10.10 3.79 -1.38
C GLN A 127 9.11 4.97 -1.44
N GLN A 128 8.26 5.03 -2.47
CA GLN A 128 7.23 6.06 -2.59
C GLN A 128 6.11 5.90 -1.54
N LEU A 129 5.78 4.67 -1.14
CA LEU A 129 4.78 4.38 -0.12
C LEU A 129 5.32 4.51 1.32
N SER A 130 6.64 4.46 1.50
CA SER A 130 7.33 4.48 2.81
C SER A 130 6.85 5.57 3.76
N PRO A 131 6.74 6.86 3.38
CA PRO A 131 6.27 7.89 4.31
C PRO A 131 4.84 7.65 4.80
N TYR A 132 3.99 7.04 3.98
CA TYR A 132 2.60 6.72 4.32
C TYR A 132 2.51 5.49 5.22
N ILE A 133 3.36 4.49 4.99
CA ILE A 133 3.46 3.29 5.83
C ILE A 133 3.95 3.68 7.23
N GLU A 134 5.02 4.48 7.33
CA GLU A 134 5.57 4.93 8.61
C GLU A 134 4.59 5.82 9.37
N ARG A 135 3.89 6.73 8.69
CA ARG A 135 2.83 7.52 9.32
C ARG A 135 1.71 6.64 9.87
N MET A 136 1.24 5.65 9.09
CA MET A 136 0.20 4.73 9.51
C MET A 136 0.63 3.91 10.73
N LYS A 137 1.87 3.43 10.74
CA LYS A 137 2.48 2.74 11.89
C LYS A 137 2.53 3.64 13.12
N ALA A 138 2.99 4.88 12.98
CA ALA A 138 3.05 5.85 14.08
C ALA A 138 1.65 6.19 14.63
N ALA A 139 0.67 6.42 13.76
CA ALA A 139 -0.72 6.65 14.15
C ALA A 139 -1.31 5.44 14.89
N THR A 140 -1.01 4.22 14.41
CA THR A 140 -1.43 2.97 15.05
C THR A 140 -0.83 2.83 16.44
N VAL A 141 0.43 3.20 16.67
CA VAL A 141 1.05 3.14 18.01
C VAL A 141 0.35 4.09 18.99
N LYS A 142 -0.10 5.26 18.53
CA LYS A 142 -0.80 6.25 19.37
C LYS A 142 -2.13 5.73 19.92
N THR A 143 -2.76 4.75 19.26
CA THR A 143 -4.06 4.20 19.71
C THR A 143 -3.98 3.53 21.08
N LYS A 144 -2.79 3.08 21.51
CA LYS A 144 -2.58 2.50 22.85
C LYS A 144 -2.91 3.46 23.99
N LYS A 145 -2.85 4.77 23.74
CA LYS A 145 -3.18 5.83 24.71
C LYS A 145 -4.35 6.69 24.22
N CYS A 146 -5.15 6.16 23.28
CA CYS A 146 -6.28 6.84 22.68
C CYS A 146 -7.30 7.22 23.76
N ARG A 147 -7.77 8.47 23.72
CA ARG A 147 -9.01 8.84 24.40
C ARG A 147 -10.03 9.07 23.32
N GLU A 148 -10.92 8.09 23.14
CA GLU A 148 -11.93 8.07 22.10
C GLU A 148 -12.70 9.40 22.02
N LYS A 149 -12.77 9.96 20.81
CA LYS A 149 -13.53 11.17 20.49
C LYS A 149 -14.40 10.90 19.28
N ALA A 150 -15.56 11.53 19.19
CA ALA A 150 -16.28 11.56 17.93
C ALA A 150 -15.44 12.31 16.88
N LEU A 151 -15.39 11.79 15.64
CA LEU A 151 -14.76 12.50 14.55
C LEU A 151 -15.58 13.75 14.20
N PRO A 152 -14.95 14.92 13.97
CA PRO A 152 -15.66 16.09 13.48
C PRO A 152 -16.39 15.80 12.17
N VAL A 153 -17.59 16.33 11.98
CA VAL A 153 -18.44 16.09 10.79
C VAL A 153 -17.68 16.33 9.48
N GLN A 154 -16.92 17.42 9.37
CA GLN A 154 -16.13 17.70 8.16
C GLN A 154 -15.05 16.63 7.91
N THR A 155 -14.45 16.11 8.99
CA THR A 155 -13.46 15.03 8.88
C THR A 155 -14.14 13.74 8.42
N LEU A 156 -15.32 13.42 8.95
CA LEU A 156 -16.11 12.27 8.50
C LEU A 156 -16.43 12.34 7.01
N VAL A 157 -16.92 13.48 6.52
CA VAL A 157 -17.25 13.68 5.09
C VAL A 157 -16.02 13.43 4.22
N ASN A 158 -14.93 14.16 4.48
CA ASN A 158 -13.70 14.07 3.68
C ASN A 158 -13.11 12.65 3.67
N LEU A 159 -13.10 11.96 4.82
CA LEU A 159 -12.60 10.59 4.90
C LEU A 159 -13.55 9.59 4.22
N ASN A 160 -14.87 9.80 4.29
CA ASN A 160 -15.83 8.92 3.61
C ASN A 160 -15.71 8.98 2.08
N GLU A 161 -15.45 10.17 1.52
CA GLU A 161 -15.21 10.34 0.09
C GLU A 161 -14.04 9.48 -0.40
N ASN A 162 -12.97 9.42 0.38
CA ASN A 162 -11.82 8.56 0.09
C ASN A 162 -12.15 7.06 0.11
N MET A 163 -13.24 6.67 0.78
CA MET A 163 -13.67 5.29 0.94
C MET A 163 -14.68 4.82 -0.12
N VAL A 164 -15.23 5.71 -0.95
CA VAL A 164 -16.29 5.36 -1.92
C VAL A 164 -15.86 4.22 -2.84
N TRP A 165 -14.66 4.31 -3.43
CA TRP A 165 -14.16 3.28 -4.35
C TRP A 165 -13.94 1.93 -3.66
N TRP A 166 -13.42 1.96 -2.42
CA TRP A 166 -13.15 0.75 -1.62
C TRP A 166 -14.42 0.02 -1.20
N LYS A 167 -15.55 0.72 -1.08
CA LYS A 167 -16.86 0.15 -0.74
C LYS A 167 -17.53 -0.55 -1.93
N ILE A 168 -17.18 -0.15 -3.15
CA ILE A 168 -17.86 -0.62 -4.38
C ILE A 168 -17.08 -1.73 -5.06
N ASP A 169 -15.78 -1.54 -5.30
CA ASP A 169 -14.96 -2.49 -6.07
C ASP A 169 -13.79 -3.00 -5.23
N GLY A 170 -12.91 -2.10 -4.76
CA GLY A 170 -11.81 -2.42 -3.84
C GLY A 170 -10.75 -3.41 -4.38
N ARG A 171 -10.95 -3.99 -5.56
CA ARG A 171 -10.10 -5.03 -6.17
C ARG A 171 -8.99 -4.41 -6.99
N PHE A 172 -7.81 -5.03 -6.92
CA PHE A 172 -6.61 -4.64 -7.69
C PHE A 172 -6.31 -3.13 -7.64
N PRO A 173 -6.15 -2.54 -6.44
CA PRO A 173 -5.97 -1.10 -6.30
C PRO A 173 -4.68 -0.62 -6.95
N THR A 174 -4.73 0.56 -7.58
CA THR A 174 -3.53 1.26 -8.04
C THR A 174 -2.68 1.73 -6.87
N GLN A 175 -1.39 2.00 -7.10
CA GLN A 175 -0.50 2.57 -6.07
C GLN A 175 -1.10 3.83 -5.43
N GLN A 176 -1.68 4.73 -6.24
CA GLN A 176 -2.30 5.96 -5.73
C GLN A 176 -3.49 5.68 -4.82
N ARG A 177 -4.30 4.66 -5.13
CA ARG A 177 -5.41 4.24 -4.26
C ARG A 177 -4.90 3.73 -2.92
N VAL A 178 -3.86 2.90 -2.93
CA VAL A 178 -3.22 2.38 -1.71
C VAL A 178 -2.64 3.52 -0.86
N GLN A 179 -1.92 4.45 -1.50
CA GLN A 179 -1.40 5.64 -0.83
C GLN A 179 -2.52 6.46 -0.18
N ASN A 180 -3.62 6.72 -0.91
CA ASN A 180 -4.76 7.46 -0.38
C ASN A 180 -5.41 6.74 0.82
N LEU A 181 -5.49 5.41 0.76
CA LEU A 181 -6.00 4.59 1.85
C LEU A 181 -5.12 4.69 3.10
N PHE A 182 -3.80 4.57 2.97
CA PHE A 182 -2.88 4.69 4.10
C PHE A 182 -2.94 6.07 4.75
N ASN A 183 -3.07 7.13 3.95
CA ASN A 183 -3.33 8.48 4.44
C ASN A 183 -4.66 8.58 5.19
N THR A 184 -5.72 8.02 4.61
CA THR A 184 -7.07 8.04 5.19
C THR A 184 -7.09 7.32 6.54
N ALA A 185 -6.45 6.15 6.62
CA ALA A 185 -6.32 5.39 7.86
C ALA A 185 -5.53 6.17 8.93
N SER A 186 -4.38 6.75 8.55
CA SER A 186 -3.56 7.55 9.46
C SER A 186 -4.34 8.75 10.01
N GLN A 187 -5.00 9.51 9.12
CA GLN A 187 -5.78 10.69 9.49
C GLN A 187 -6.98 10.33 10.38
N CYS A 188 -7.66 9.21 10.09
CA CYS A 188 -8.75 8.73 10.92
C CYS A 188 -8.28 8.51 12.36
N LEU A 189 -7.19 7.74 12.55
CA LEU A 189 -6.63 7.48 13.88
C LEU A 189 -6.12 8.74 14.58
N GLU A 190 -5.43 9.62 13.85
CA GLU A 190 -4.89 10.87 14.39
C GLU A 190 -5.99 11.83 14.87
N ARG A 191 -7.15 11.85 14.20
CA ARG A 191 -8.28 12.71 14.55
C ARG A 191 -9.17 12.10 15.63
N TYR A 192 -9.20 10.78 15.71
CA TYR A 192 -10.05 10.05 16.66
C TYR A 192 -9.47 10.01 18.09
N CYS A 193 -8.14 10.01 18.27
CA CYS A 193 -7.49 9.63 19.55
C CYS A 193 -7.07 10.73 20.56
#